data_AF-A0A3D2K062-F1
#
_entry.id   AF-A0A3D2K062-F1
#
_cell.length_a   1.000
_cell.length_b   1.000
_cell.length_c   1.000
_cell.angle_alpha   90.00
_cell.angle_beta   90.00
_cell.angle_gamma   90.00
#
_symmetry.space_group_name_H-M   'P 1'
#
loop_
_entity.id
_entity.type
_entity.pdbx_description
1 polymer ?
#
loop_
_entity_poly.entity_id
_entity_poly.type
_entity_poly.pdbx_seq_one_letter_code
_entity_poly.pdbx_strand_id
1 'polypeptide(L)'
;MFFLSFSVDMCHSRYMKIHLMKSTTIVMAIFTACNLLPTSLSASDAIRPYLKSDKSGQFSYAIYNNRWLLHGKRAQEDKHLTRVAITGVLPGAKGKIVIPSTIDGHEVYGIDTNALKSCKGVTEIVIPKTIRFLKPGTLNSCQDLENIVISKDHPDFSSVDGVMFDKKGKTLLAVGAGRKGDYQVPKTATAIGPYALSHCTNLKSIIIPSSVTDIGGHTGSVFLGCKNLESVTIPDTVTNIGQKSFQACSSLKEVAIPAKVTAIPFGLFWRCSNLNKVALPDGITKVGNYAFAECSKMTLQKFPQSLITIGAYAFKNCKALKNLKLPKGVKPVGRGAFSGCDQLRGMDVPGDTT
;
A
#
# COMPACT_ATOMS: atom_id res chain seq x y z
N MET A 1 -8.03 -39.53 44.76
CA MET A 1 -8.19 -38.88 46.08
C MET A 1 -6.88 -38.21 46.40
N PHE A 2 -6.65 -36.90 46.46
CA PHE A 2 -7.41 -35.65 46.44
C PHE A 2 -6.46 -34.63 45.77
N PHE A 3 -6.82 -33.98 44.65
CA PHE A 3 -7.13 -32.54 44.52
C PHE A 3 -6.75 -31.55 45.64
N LEU A 4 -6.38 -30.34 45.18
CA LEU A 4 -6.15 -29.03 45.85
C LEU A 4 -4.70 -28.78 46.31
N SER A 5 -4.06 -27.63 46.06
CA SER A 5 -4.48 -26.35 45.47
C SER A 5 -3.23 -25.52 45.14
N PHE A 6 -3.10 -25.01 43.91
CA PHE A 6 -2.44 -23.73 43.70
C PHE A 6 -3.31 -22.93 42.75
N SER A 7 -4.09 -22.04 43.36
CA SER A 7 -4.99 -21.10 42.72
C SER A 7 -4.20 -20.10 41.87
N VAL A 8 -4.68 -19.92 40.64
CA VAL A 8 -4.98 -18.62 40.01
C VAL A 8 -4.27 -17.41 40.65
N ASP A 9 -3.09 -17.06 40.16
CA ASP A 9 -2.63 -15.67 40.06
C ASP A 9 -1.29 -15.56 39.31
N MET A 10 -1.33 -15.69 37.98
CA MET A 10 -0.25 -15.16 37.12
C MET A 10 -0.81 -14.70 35.78
N CYS A 11 -1.92 -13.95 35.83
CA CYS A 11 -2.45 -13.23 34.67
C CYS A 11 -2.25 -11.72 34.81
N HIS A 12 -1.16 -11.26 35.44
CA HIS A 12 -0.79 -9.83 35.49
C HIS A 12 0.73 -9.68 35.62
N SER A 13 1.48 -10.04 34.58
CA SER A 13 2.82 -9.47 34.37
C SER A 13 3.20 -9.55 32.89
N ARG A 14 3.05 -8.43 32.18
CA ARG A 14 3.71 -8.23 30.89
C ARG A 14 5.21 -8.28 31.18
N TYR A 15 5.98 -9.01 30.36
CA TYR A 15 7.42 -9.29 30.47
C TYR A 15 7.81 -10.58 31.21
N MET A 16 7.47 -11.73 30.62
CA MET A 16 8.20 -12.97 30.91
C MET A 16 9.48 -13.01 30.05
N LYS A 17 10.65 -12.87 30.69
CA LYS A 17 11.95 -13.21 30.08
C LYS A 17 12.01 -14.72 29.88
N ILE A 18 11.75 -15.20 28.68
CA ILE A 18 12.01 -16.60 28.30
C ILE A 18 13.49 -16.69 27.91
N HIS A 19 14.35 -16.89 28.91
CA HIS A 19 15.70 -17.41 28.71
C HIS A 19 15.72 -18.84 29.23
N LEU A 20 16.27 -19.75 28.43
CA LEU A 20 16.44 -21.20 28.67
C LEU A 20 15.22 -22.09 28.38
N MET A 21 14.90 -22.32 27.10
CA MET A 21 14.35 -23.62 26.67
C MET A 21 14.93 -24.00 25.31
N LYS A 22 15.75 -25.06 25.27
CA LYS A 22 16.42 -25.58 24.06
C LYS A 22 15.59 -26.59 23.25
N SER A 23 14.30 -26.77 23.55
CA SER A 23 13.45 -27.78 22.89
C SER A 23 12.08 -27.22 22.48
N THR A 24 11.81 -27.25 21.17
CA THR A 24 10.54 -26.83 20.54
C THR A 24 9.35 -27.70 20.95
N THR A 25 9.59 -28.92 21.41
CA THR A 25 8.54 -29.88 21.79
C THR A 25 7.84 -29.49 23.10
N ILE A 26 8.58 -28.89 24.05
CA ILE A 26 8.03 -28.48 25.35
C ILE A 26 7.15 -27.23 25.22
N VAL A 27 7.52 -26.31 24.32
CA VAL A 27 6.76 -25.08 24.06
C VAL A 27 5.37 -25.41 23.50
N MET A 28 5.28 -26.35 22.56
CA MET A 28 3.99 -26.77 21.97
C MET A 28 3.10 -27.51 22.98
N ALA A 29 3.67 -28.26 23.92
CA ALA A 29 2.89 -28.97 24.95
C ALA A 29 2.19 -28.00 25.93
N ILE A 30 2.82 -26.86 26.25
CA ILE A 30 2.23 -25.83 27.13
C ILE A 30 1.07 -25.09 26.43
N PHE A 31 1.19 -24.82 25.13
CA PHE A 31 0.10 -24.19 24.36
C PHE A 31 -1.14 -25.09 24.26
N THR A 32 -0.95 -26.40 24.11
CA THR A 32 -2.07 -27.36 24.04
C THR A 32 -2.73 -27.59 25.41
N ALA A 33 -1.98 -27.52 26.51
CA ALA A 33 -2.51 -27.72 27.86
C ALA A 33 -3.29 -26.51 28.42
N CYS A 34 -3.05 -25.29 27.92
CA CYS A 34 -3.67 -24.06 28.43
C CYS A 34 -4.84 -23.51 27.60
N ASN A 35 -5.27 -24.18 26.51
CA ASN A 35 -6.32 -23.67 25.59
C ASN A 35 -6.08 -22.21 25.12
N LEU A 36 -4.82 -21.78 25.09
CA LEU A 36 -4.41 -20.48 24.57
C LEU A 36 -4.11 -20.63 23.07
N LEU A 37 -5.15 -20.80 22.26
CA LEU A 37 -5.07 -20.49 20.83
C LEU A 37 -5.59 -19.06 20.64
N PRO A 38 -4.72 -18.04 20.47
CA PRO A 38 -5.19 -16.72 20.11
C PRO A 38 -5.58 -16.75 18.63
N THR A 39 -6.84 -16.45 18.34
CA THR A 39 -7.37 -16.16 16.99
C THR A 39 -6.80 -14.89 16.35
N SER A 40 -5.62 -14.43 16.80
CA SER A 40 -4.92 -13.28 16.23
C SER A 40 -3.43 -13.27 16.60
N LEU A 41 -2.68 -14.36 16.35
CA LEU A 41 -1.29 -14.15 15.97
C LEU A 41 -1.29 -13.64 14.53
N SER A 42 -1.03 -12.36 14.35
CA SER A 42 -0.64 -11.87 13.03
C SER A 42 0.60 -12.66 12.58
N ALA A 43 0.76 -12.91 11.29
CA ALA A 43 1.88 -13.68 10.76
C ALA A 43 3.27 -13.15 11.21
N SER A 44 3.38 -11.91 11.71
CA SER A 44 4.61 -11.38 12.29
C SER A 44 5.01 -12.04 13.62
N ASP A 45 4.06 -12.54 14.41
CA ASP A 45 4.36 -13.16 15.72
C ASP A 45 4.87 -14.60 15.58
N ALA A 46 4.52 -15.28 14.49
CA ALA A 46 5.04 -16.62 14.16
C ALA A 46 6.47 -16.61 13.58
N ILE A 47 6.99 -15.44 13.17
CA ILE A 47 8.33 -15.29 12.54
C ILE A 47 9.41 -14.87 13.56
N ARG A 48 9.03 -14.48 14.78
CA ARG A 48 9.97 -13.98 15.81
C ARG A 48 11.20 -14.86 16.10
N PRO A 49 11.20 -16.20 15.99
CA PRO A 49 12.41 -17.00 16.21
C PRO A 49 13.52 -16.81 15.16
N TYR A 50 13.23 -16.15 14.02
CA TYR A 50 14.17 -15.97 12.90
C TYR A 50 14.69 -14.53 12.74
N LEU A 51 14.23 -13.60 13.58
CA LEU A 51 14.68 -12.21 13.55
C LEU A 51 16.00 -12.07 14.31
N LYS A 52 17.05 -11.66 13.60
CA LYS A 52 18.34 -11.32 14.18
C LYS A 52 18.56 -9.80 14.07
N SER A 53 19.20 -9.20 15.07
CA SER A 53 19.73 -7.85 14.97
C SER A 53 21.16 -7.92 14.43
N ASP A 54 21.51 -7.04 13.50
CA ASP A 54 22.88 -6.97 13.04
C ASP A 54 23.83 -6.42 14.12
N LYS A 55 25.15 -6.67 13.97
CA LYS A 55 26.16 -6.22 14.93
C LYS A 55 26.26 -4.70 15.06
N SER A 56 25.80 -3.96 14.04
CA SER A 56 25.77 -2.48 14.08
C SER A 56 24.59 -1.92 14.88
N GLY A 57 23.58 -2.75 15.17
CA GLY A 57 22.38 -2.32 15.89
C GLY A 57 21.45 -1.42 15.06
N GLN A 58 21.54 -1.44 13.73
CA GLN A 58 20.72 -0.63 12.83
C GLN A 58 19.58 -1.39 12.15
N PHE A 59 19.69 -2.70 11.96
CA PHE A 59 18.71 -3.49 11.21
C PHE A 59 18.29 -4.76 11.91
N SER A 60 17.02 -5.13 11.77
CA SER A 60 16.57 -6.50 11.97
C SER A 60 16.39 -7.20 10.62
N TYR A 61 16.80 -8.47 10.57
CA TYR A 61 16.78 -9.25 9.34
C TYR A 61 16.29 -10.67 9.59
N ALA A 62 15.75 -11.30 8.54
CA ALA A 62 15.39 -12.71 8.53
C ALA A 62 16.24 -13.47 7.50
N ILE A 63 16.70 -14.66 7.90
CA ILE A 63 17.40 -15.60 7.02
C ILE A 63 16.35 -16.37 6.22
N TYR A 64 16.43 -16.29 4.90
CA TYR A 64 15.57 -17.08 4.01
C TYR A 64 16.36 -18.29 3.53
N ASN A 65 16.12 -19.44 4.14
CA ASN A 65 16.58 -20.74 3.63
C ASN A 65 15.66 -21.15 2.47
N ASN A 66 15.76 -20.48 1.32
CA ASN A 66 15.15 -20.82 0.02
C ASN A 66 13.89 -21.70 0.06
N ARG A 67 12.87 -21.31 0.85
CA ARG A 67 11.51 -21.81 0.72
C ARG A 67 10.59 -20.62 0.51
N TRP A 68 10.16 -20.49 -0.76
CA TRP A 68 9.06 -19.67 -1.29
C TRP A 68 9.35 -18.20 -1.65
N LEU A 69 9.52 -17.92 -2.96
CA LEU A 69 8.52 -17.26 -3.84
C LEU A 69 9.16 -16.72 -5.14
N LEU A 70 9.04 -17.48 -6.23
CA LEU A 70 8.86 -16.95 -7.58
C LEU A 70 8.09 -18.00 -8.40
N HIS A 71 7.04 -17.55 -9.09
CA HIS A 71 6.02 -18.28 -9.85
C HIS A 71 6.32 -19.74 -10.23
N GLY A 72 5.76 -20.69 -9.47
CA GLY A 72 5.25 -21.98 -10.00
C GLY A 72 6.20 -22.92 -10.76
N LYS A 73 7.48 -22.61 -10.90
CA LYS A 73 8.50 -23.50 -11.45
C LYS A 73 9.52 -23.75 -10.35
N ARG A 74 9.77 -25.04 -10.05
CA ARG A 74 10.84 -25.48 -9.14
C ARG A 74 12.17 -24.88 -9.62
N ALA A 75 12.62 -23.81 -8.97
CA ALA A 75 14.03 -23.45 -9.01
C ALA A 75 14.78 -24.54 -8.24
N GLN A 76 15.86 -25.08 -8.83
CA GLN A 76 16.75 -26.01 -8.14
C GLN A 76 17.18 -25.43 -6.79
N GLU A 77 17.16 -26.27 -5.75
CA GLU A 77 17.74 -25.96 -4.45
C GLU A 77 19.25 -25.70 -4.62
N ASP A 78 19.65 -24.44 -4.68
CA ASP A 78 21.06 -24.10 -4.49
C ASP A 78 21.34 -24.13 -2.99
N LYS A 79 21.89 -25.24 -2.52
CA LYS A 79 22.20 -25.52 -1.10
C LYS A 79 23.25 -24.57 -0.51
N HIS A 80 23.81 -23.64 -1.30
CA HIS A 80 24.92 -22.77 -0.89
C HIS A 80 24.60 -21.26 -0.86
N LEU A 81 23.42 -20.81 -1.31
CA LEU A 81 23.05 -19.39 -1.33
C LEU A 81 22.07 -19.01 -0.20
N THR A 82 22.58 -18.90 1.01
CA THR A 82 21.81 -18.31 2.12
C THR A 82 21.78 -16.80 1.95
N ARG A 83 20.59 -16.25 1.64
CA ARG A 83 20.31 -14.81 1.50
C ARG A 83 19.46 -14.31 2.67
N VAL A 84 19.50 -13.00 2.91
CA VAL A 84 18.67 -12.34 3.92
C VAL A 84 17.83 -11.23 3.30
N ALA A 85 16.69 -10.95 3.93
CA ALA A 85 15.94 -9.73 3.67
C ALA A 85 15.86 -8.88 4.94
N ILE A 86 15.90 -7.56 4.75
CA ILE A 86 15.65 -6.61 5.84
C ILE A 86 14.16 -6.67 6.19
N THR A 87 13.88 -6.86 7.48
CA THR A 87 12.52 -6.95 8.01
C THR A 87 12.16 -5.78 8.92
N GLY A 88 13.15 -4.97 9.29
CA GLY A 88 12.97 -3.82 10.17
C GLY A 88 14.20 -2.91 10.21
N VAL A 89 13.97 -1.62 10.42
CA VAL A 89 14.99 -0.72 10.97
C VAL A 89 14.88 -0.70 12.48
N LEU A 90 16.01 -0.75 13.18
CA LEU A 90 16.02 -0.70 14.63
C LEU A 90 15.64 0.69 15.16
N PRO A 91 14.97 0.77 16.33
CA PRO A 91 14.57 2.04 16.93
C PRO A 91 15.78 2.97 17.14
N GLY A 92 15.73 4.18 16.59
CA GLY A 92 16.77 5.19 16.75
C GLY A 92 17.60 5.50 15.51
N ALA A 93 17.44 4.74 14.41
CA ALA A 93 18.02 5.12 13.13
C ALA A 93 17.50 6.48 12.67
N LYS A 94 18.41 7.41 12.35
CA LYS A 94 18.11 8.78 11.92
C LYS A 94 19.13 9.22 10.86
N GLY A 95 18.79 10.25 10.11
CA GLY A 95 19.60 10.79 9.03
C GLY A 95 19.70 9.80 7.87
N LYS A 96 20.90 9.66 7.33
CA LYS A 96 21.21 8.75 6.24
C LYS A 96 21.40 7.33 6.76
N ILE A 97 20.66 6.37 6.20
CA ILE A 97 20.90 4.94 6.40
C ILE A 97 21.40 4.30 5.11
N VAL A 98 22.38 3.41 5.25
CA VAL A 98 22.92 2.63 4.15
C VAL A 98 22.52 1.19 4.37
N ILE A 99 21.77 0.62 3.44
CA ILE A 99 21.43 -0.79 3.51
C ILE A 99 22.70 -1.58 3.20
N PRO A 100 23.13 -2.49 4.09
CA PRO A 100 24.34 -3.26 3.85
C PRO A 100 24.12 -4.26 2.71
N SER A 101 25.14 -4.50 1.89
CA SER A 101 25.10 -5.54 0.86
C SER A 101 25.10 -6.96 1.46
N THR A 102 25.60 -7.11 2.69
CA THR A 102 25.67 -8.38 3.41
C THR A 102 25.38 -8.19 4.90
N ILE A 103 24.71 -9.15 5.54
CA ILE A 103 24.57 -9.25 6.99
C ILE A 103 25.01 -10.64 7.45
N ASP A 104 25.94 -10.71 8.40
CA ASP A 104 26.51 -11.96 8.94
C ASP A 104 26.97 -12.95 7.85
N GLY A 105 27.60 -12.44 6.80
CA GLY A 105 28.13 -13.23 5.69
C GLY A 105 27.10 -13.61 4.62
N HIS A 106 25.83 -13.22 4.79
CA HIS A 106 24.75 -13.49 3.84
C HIS A 106 24.43 -12.26 3.01
N GLU A 107 24.23 -12.43 1.70
CA GLU A 107 23.80 -11.35 0.81
C GLU A 107 22.42 -10.82 1.21
N VAL A 108 22.31 -9.49 1.35
CA VAL A 108 21.02 -8.81 1.53
C VAL A 108 20.38 -8.64 0.16
N TYR A 109 19.35 -9.43 -0.09
CA TYR A 109 18.73 -9.57 -1.42
C TYR A 109 17.43 -8.78 -1.57
N GLY A 110 16.78 -8.41 -0.47
CA GLY A 110 15.51 -7.71 -0.54
C GLY A 110 15.13 -7.00 0.76
N ILE A 111 14.04 -6.24 0.68
CA ILE A 111 13.45 -5.52 1.79
C ILE A 111 11.98 -5.93 1.88
N ASP A 112 11.60 -6.52 3.02
CA ASP A 112 10.25 -7.05 3.20
C ASP A 112 9.22 -5.93 3.44
N THR A 113 7.96 -6.35 3.43
CA THR A 113 6.76 -5.55 3.63
C THR A 113 6.88 -4.79 4.94
N ASN A 114 6.66 -3.47 4.89
CA ASN A 114 6.74 -2.58 6.04
C ASN A 114 8.08 -2.55 6.79
N ALA A 115 9.17 -3.12 6.24
CA ALA A 115 10.45 -3.19 6.96
C ALA A 115 11.04 -1.81 7.31
N LEU A 116 10.73 -0.79 6.50
CA LEU A 116 11.14 0.59 6.77
C LEU A 116 9.92 1.44 7.15
N LYS A 117 8.77 0.87 7.53
CA LYS A 117 7.55 1.63 7.80
C LYS A 117 7.74 2.59 8.98
N SER A 118 7.24 3.82 8.83
CA SER A 118 7.27 4.85 9.87
C SER A 118 8.68 5.16 10.38
N CYS A 119 9.69 5.07 9.50
CA CYS A 119 11.10 5.34 9.82
C CYS A 119 11.34 6.82 10.19
N LYS A 120 10.95 7.22 11.39
CA LYS A 120 11.05 8.60 11.88
C LYS A 120 12.51 9.02 12.02
N GLY A 121 12.82 10.21 11.51
CA GLY A 121 14.13 10.82 11.50
C GLY A 121 15.07 10.31 10.42
N VAL A 122 14.73 9.24 9.68
CA VAL A 122 15.51 8.79 8.52
C VAL A 122 15.19 9.71 7.33
N THR A 123 16.21 10.42 6.85
CA THR A 123 16.09 11.41 5.78
C THR A 123 16.60 10.92 4.43
N GLU A 124 17.50 9.94 4.43
CA GLU A 124 18.06 9.33 3.22
C GLU A 124 18.23 7.82 3.39
N ILE A 125 17.94 7.06 2.33
CA ILE A 125 18.21 5.62 2.25
C ILE A 125 19.07 5.33 1.03
N VAL A 126 20.17 4.61 1.24
CA VAL A 126 21.03 4.10 0.16
C VAL A 126 20.76 2.61 -0.06
N ILE A 127 20.38 2.24 -1.28
CA ILE A 127 20.09 0.87 -1.72
C ILE A 127 21.31 0.31 -2.48
N PRO A 128 21.94 -0.77 -1.99
CA PRO A 128 23.09 -1.38 -2.65
C PRO A 128 22.66 -2.26 -3.82
N LYS A 129 23.64 -2.59 -4.68
CA LYS A 129 23.46 -3.43 -5.89
C LYS A 129 22.95 -4.84 -5.65
N THR A 130 22.82 -5.31 -4.41
CA THR A 130 22.37 -6.67 -4.07
C THR A 130 20.84 -6.75 -3.92
N ILE A 131 20.17 -5.62 -3.68
CA ILE A 131 18.71 -5.59 -3.54
C ILE A 131 18.04 -5.86 -4.90
N ARG A 132 17.10 -6.79 -4.93
CA ARG A 132 16.31 -7.11 -6.13
C ARG A 132 14.84 -6.74 -6.02
N PHE A 133 14.35 -6.53 -4.80
CA PHE A 133 12.96 -6.13 -4.59
C PHE A 133 12.77 -5.28 -3.33
N LEU A 134 11.81 -4.37 -3.42
CA LEU A 134 11.18 -3.68 -2.29
C LEU A 134 9.72 -4.08 -2.31
N LYS A 135 9.24 -4.75 -1.26
CA LYS A 135 7.84 -5.17 -1.20
C LYS A 135 6.90 -3.97 -0.97
N PRO A 136 5.60 -4.12 -1.28
CA PRO A 136 4.61 -3.08 -1.03
C PRO A 136 4.67 -2.54 0.41
N GLY A 137 4.54 -1.22 0.53
CA GLY A 137 4.47 -0.56 1.83
C GLY A 137 5.77 -0.52 2.63
N THR A 138 6.90 -0.99 2.08
CA THR A 138 8.22 -0.90 2.72
C THR A 138 8.50 0.51 3.27
N LEU A 139 8.19 1.58 2.52
CA LEU A 139 8.48 2.98 2.89
C LEU A 139 7.26 3.76 3.44
N ASN A 140 6.18 3.07 3.79
CA ASN A 140 4.94 3.72 4.23
C ASN A 140 5.20 4.63 5.44
N SER A 141 4.68 5.85 5.41
CA SER A 141 4.72 6.80 6.52
C SER A 141 6.13 7.18 7.01
N CYS A 142 7.19 7.01 6.20
CA CYS A 142 8.51 7.59 6.49
C CYS A 142 8.49 9.12 6.29
N GLN A 143 7.93 9.83 7.26
CA GLN A 143 7.59 11.26 7.16
C GLN A 143 8.78 12.21 7.08
N ASP A 144 10.00 11.72 7.28
CA ASP A 144 11.23 12.50 7.16
C ASP A 144 12.08 12.09 5.95
N LEU A 145 11.71 11.00 5.25
CA LEU A 145 12.51 10.46 4.15
C LEU A 145 12.33 11.31 2.89
N GLU A 146 13.39 12.01 2.49
CA GLU A 146 13.39 12.88 1.31
C GLU A 146 14.10 12.22 0.13
N ASN A 147 15.15 11.43 0.40
CA ASN A 147 16.06 10.91 -0.60
C ASN A 147 16.16 9.37 -0.56
N ILE A 148 15.98 8.75 -1.72
CA ILE A 148 16.28 7.35 -1.99
C ILE A 148 17.39 7.33 -3.04
N VAL A 149 18.56 6.83 -2.66
CA VAL A 149 19.74 6.76 -3.50
C VAL A 149 19.98 5.31 -3.89
N ILE A 150 20.10 5.05 -5.19
CA ILE A 150 20.44 3.73 -5.71
C ILE A 150 21.92 3.70 -6.10
N SER A 151 22.65 2.63 -5.76
CA SER A 151 24.05 2.49 -6.17
C SER A 151 24.21 2.56 -7.70
N LYS A 152 25.26 3.22 -8.19
CA LYS A 152 25.46 3.47 -9.63
C LYS A 152 25.51 2.17 -10.45
N ASP A 153 26.07 1.13 -9.87
CA ASP A 153 26.24 -0.21 -10.43
C ASP A 153 25.02 -1.13 -10.21
N HIS A 154 23.91 -0.63 -9.66
CA HIS A 154 22.73 -1.44 -9.42
C HIS A 154 22.15 -1.98 -10.74
N PRO A 155 21.86 -3.28 -10.86
CA PRO A 155 21.40 -3.86 -12.12
C PRO A 155 19.97 -3.46 -12.50
N ASP A 156 19.06 -3.40 -11.51
CA ASP A 156 17.61 -3.29 -11.79
C ASP A 156 16.99 -1.91 -11.55
N PHE A 157 17.64 -1.05 -10.76
CA PHE A 157 17.08 0.21 -10.29
C PHE A 157 18.02 1.37 -10.57
N SER A 158 17.45 2.58 -10.54
CA SER A 158 18.18 3.83 -10.59
C SER A 158 17.52 4.85 -9.65
N SER A 159 18.23 5.91 -9.30
CA SER A 159 17.63 7.07 -8.62
C SER A 159 17.79 8.31 -9.47
N VAL A 160 16.71 9.06 -9.62
CA VAL A 160 16.67 10.37 -10.29
C VAL A 160 16.05 11.34 -9.29
N ASP A 161 16.69 12.49 -9.05
CA ASP A 161 16.21 13.53 -8.12
C ASP A 161 15.81 13.00 -6.73
N GLY A 162 16.55 12.02 -6.21
CA GLY A 162 16.31 11.42 -4.90
C GLY A 162 15.07 10.51 -4.81
N VAL A 163 14.50 10.08 -5.94
CA VAL A 163 13.42 9.07 -5.99
C VAL A 163 13.85 7.85 -6.78
N MET A 164 13.22 6.71 -6.50
CA MET A 164 13.59 5.42 -7.08
C MET A 164 12.84 5.17 -8.39
N PHE A 165 13.58 4.74 -9.40
CA PHE A 165 13.08 4.29 -10.70
C PHE A 165 13.54 2.88 -11.02
N ASP A 166 12.91 2.26 -12.02
CA ASP A 166 13.53 1.15 -12.75
C ASP A 166 14.89 1.57 -13.36
N LYS A 167 15.71 0.61 -13.79
CA LYS A 167 17.04 0.90 -14.35
C LYS A 167 17.00 1.85 -15.54
N LYS A 168 15.91 1.81 -16.31
CA LYS A 168 15.73 2.61 -17.54
C LYS A 168 15.21 4.03 -17.26
N GLY A 169 14.87 4.36 -16.01
CA GLY A 169 14.32 5.66 -15.62
C GLY A 169 12.88 5.90 -16.10
N LYS A 170 12.13 4.84 -16.40
CA LYS A 170 10.79 4.92 -17.03
C LYS A 170 9.65 4.73 -16.05
N THR A 171 9.81 3.88 -15.05
CA THR A 171 8.78 3.64 -14.03
C THR A 171 9.23 4.22 -12.70
N LEU A 172 8.47 5.18 -12.16
CA LEU A 172 8.67 5.69 -10.80
C LEU A 172 8.23 4.61 -9.80
N LEU A 173 9.15 4.08 -9.00
CA LEU A 173 8.90 2.94 -8.11
C LEU A 173 8.68 3.35 -6.65
N ALA A 174 9.35 4.41 -6.18
CA ALA A 174 9.16 4.89 -4.81
C ALA A 174 9.59 6.35 -4.62
N VAL A 175 8.81 7.06 -3.81
CA VAL A 175 9.07 8.42 -3.35
C VAL A 175 9.08 8.43 -1.83
N GLY A 176 10.06 9.10 -1.24
CA GLY A 176 10.10 9.32 0.20
C GLY A 176 8.93 10.19 0.69
N ALA A 177 8.26 9.77 1.76
CA ALA A 177 7.11 10.50 2.33
C ALA A 177 7.48 11.82 3.05
N GLY A 178 8.77 12.14 3.16
CA GLY A 178 9.30 13.40 3.66
C GLY A 178 9.19 14.56 2.69
N ARG A 179 8.94 14.32 1.40
CA ARG A 179 8.71 15.41 0.43
C ARG A 179 7.48 16.23 0.81
N LYS A 180 7.66 17.54 0.91
CA LYS A 180 6.65 18.51 1.36
C LYS A 180 6.14 19.36 0.19
N GLY A 181 4.90 19.81 0.30
CA GLY A 181 4.33 20.78 -0.64
C GLY A 181 3.98 20.18 -1.99
N ASP A 182 4.31 20.91 -3.05
CA ASP A 182 4.01 20.56 -4.44
C ASP A 182 5.14 19.69 -5.00
N TYR A 183 4.78 18.54 -5.59
CA TYR A 183 5.74 17.63 -6.21
C TYR A 183 5.47 17.46 -7.71
N GLN A 184 6.54 17.47 -8.50
CA GLN A 184 6.49 17.17 -9.92
C GLN A 184 7.17 15.83 -10.17
N VAL A 185 6.44 14.89 -10.77
CA VAL A 185 7.03 13.61 -11.17
C VAL A 185 8.05 13.87 -12.30
N PRO A 186 9.27 13.29 -12.24
CA PRO A 186 10.28 13.49 -13.28
C PRO A 186 9.76 13.16 -14.69
N LYS A 187 10.06 14.01 -15.67
CA LYS A 187 9.56 13.92 -17.05
C LYS A 187 10.00 12.66 -17.81
N THR A 188 10.99 11.92 -17.29
CA THR A 188 11.42 10.65 -17.86
C THR A 188 10.40 9.53 -17.61
N ALA A 189 9.54 9.69 -16.60
CA ALA A 189 8.54 8.71 -16.21
C ALA A 189 7.49 8.53 -17.30
N THR A 190 7.30 7.29 -17.73
CA THR A 190 6.18 6.86 -18.57
C THR A 190 5.12 6.09 -17.78
N ALA A 191 5.45 5.66 -16.56
CA ALA A 191 4.54 5.01 -15.64
C ALA A 191 4.86 5.37 -14.18
N ILE A 192 3.85 5.28 -13.32
CA ILE A 192 4.01 5.35 -11.86
C ILE A 192 3.66 3.97 -11.29
N GLY A 193 4.62 3.32 -10.64
CA GLY A 193 4.46 1.98 -10.08
C GLY A 193 3.48 1.93 -8.91
N PRO A 194 2.97 0.73 -8.58
CA PRO A 194 2.10 0.54 -7.44
C PRO A 194 2.82 0.94 -6.14
N TYR A 195 2.10 1.59 -5.22
CA TYR A 195 2.61 2.05 -3.92
C TYR A 195 3.71 3.13 -3.97
N ALA A 196 4.04 3.68 -5.15
CA ALA A 196 5.17 4.59 -5.29
C ALA A 196 5.09 5.85 -4.40
N LEU A 197 3.87 6.31 -4.08
CA LEU A 197 3.63 7.45 -3.18
C LEU A 197 2.67 7.09 -2.04
N SER A 198 2.58 5.81 -1.64
CA SER A 198 1.64 5.43 -0.58
C SER A 198 2.04 6.02 0.76
N HIS A 199 1.07 6.62 1.46
CA HIS A 199 1.23 7.28 2.74
C HIS A 199 2.24 8.44 2.74
N CYS A 200 2.42 9.13 1.61
CA CYS A 200 3.10 10.43 1.54
C CYS A 200 2.23 11.53 2.19
N THR A 201 2.15 11.54 3.52
CA THR A 201 1.24 12.44 4.25
C THR A 201 1.65 13.91 4.23
N ASN A 202 2.85 14.25 3.79
CA ASN A 202 3.31 15.65 3.69
C ASN A 202 3.05 16.27 2.31
N LEU A 203 2.63 15.47 1.34
CA LEU A 203 2.37 15.89 -0.03
C LEU A 203 1.05 16.67 -0.11
N LYS A 204 1.07 17.88 -0.68
CA LYS A 204 -0.12 18.73 -0.87
C LYS A 204 -0.66 18.70 -2.29
N SER A 205 0.20 18.74 -3.29
CA SER A 205 -0.20 18.63 -4.67
C SER A 205 0.80 17.79 -5.47
N ILE A 206 0.32 17.19 -6.57
CA ILE A 206 1.20 16.49 -7.51
C ILE A 206 0.84 16.77 -8.96
N ILE A 207 1.89 17.03 -9.75
CA ILE A 207 1.82 17.19 -11.20
C ILE A 207 2.44 15.95 -11.84
N ILE A 208 1.62 15.22 -12.60
CA ILE A 208 2.04 14.04 -13.37
C ILE A 208 2.32 14.49 -14.81
N PRO A 209 3.54 14.27 -15.35
CA PRO A 209 3.90 14.75 -16.68
C PRO A 209 3.16 13.99 -17.78
N SER A 210 2.96 14.65 -18.93
CA SER A 210 2.27 14.08 -20.10
C SER A 210 2.98 12.87 -20.73
N SER A 211 4.21 12.55 -20.32
CA SER A 211 4.88 11.31 -20.70
C SER A 211 4.24 10.07 -20.05
N VAL A 212 3.49 10.23 -18.95
CA VAL A 212 2.89 9.12 -18.21
C VAL A 212 1.63 8.62 -18.90
N THR A 213 1.56 7.30 -19.10
CA THR A 213 0.39 6.60 -19.66
C THR A 213 -0.27 5.64 -18.67
N ASP A 214 0.45 5.21 -17.63
CA ASP A 214 -0.03 4.25 -16.63
C ASP A 214 0.24 4.73 -15.19
N ILE A 215 -0.80 4.67 -14.34
CA ILE A 215 -0.70 4.98 -12.91
C ILE A 215 -1.10 3.74 -12.12
N GLY A 216 -0.13 3.04 -11.52
CA GLY A 216 -0.34 1.98 -10.53
C GLY A 216 -0.59 0.59 -11.09
N GLY A 217 -0.59 0.41 -12.42
CA GLY A 217 -0.87 -0.87 -13.08
C GLY A 217 -2.14 -1.56 -12.54
N HIS A 218 -2.13 -2.89 -12.50
CA HIS A 218 -3.28 -3.67 -12.02
C HIS A 218 -3.39 -3.75 -10.49
N THR A 219 -2.28 -3.62 -9.76
CA THR A 219 -2.26 -3.83 -8.31
C THR A 219 -2.57 -2.58 -7.49
N GLY A 220 -2.38 -1.38 -8.07
CA GLY A 220 -2.94 -0.09 -7.68
C GLY A 220 -3.00 0.25 -6.19
N SER A 221 -2.29 1.30 -5.77
CA SER A 221 -2.38 1.99 -4.46
C SER A 221 -1.42 3.18 -4.44
N VAL A 222 -1.30 3.90 -5.56
CA VAL A 222 -0.21 4.86 -5.79
C VAL A 222 -0.16 5.95 -4.72
N PHE A 223 -1.29 6.57 -4.39
CA PHE A 223 -1.43 7.64 -3.39
C PHE A 223 -2.21 7.17 -2.16
N LEU A 224 -2.29 5.86 -1.90
CA LEU A 224 -3.04 5.31 -0.77
C LEU A 224 -2.68 6.04 0.54
N GLY A 225 -3.66 6.67 1.19
CA GLY A 225 -3.47 7.33 2.47
C GLY A 225 -2.65 8.62 2.44
N CYS A 226 -2.50 9.29 1.28
CA CYS A 226 -1.95 10.64 1.19
C CYS A 226 -2.95 11.67 1.75
N LYS A 227 -3.07 11.71 3.09
CA LYS A 227 -4.15 12.44 3.78
C LYS A 227 -4.18 13.94 3.53
N ASN A 228 -3.06 14.57 3.19
CA ASN A 228 -2.93 16.00 2.93
C ASN A 228 -2.89 16.35 1.43
N LEU A 229 -3.01 15.37 0.53
CA LEU A 229 -3.07 15.63 -0.90
C LEU A 229 -4.39 16.35 -1.22
N GLU A 230 -4.31 17.61 -1.63
CA GLU A 230 -5.45 18.48 -1.94
C GLU A 230 -5.80 18.47 -3.43
N SER A 231 -4.79 18.33 -4.30
CA SER A 231 -4.95 18.34 -5.75
C SER A 231 -4.00 17.38 -6.47
N VAL A 232 -4.46 16.85 -7.59
CA VAL A 232 -3.68 16.02 -8.52
C VAL A 232 -4.02 16.42 -9.94
N THR A 233 -3.00 16.66 -10.77
CA THR A 233 -3.17 16.85 -12.21
C THR A 233 -2.84 15.55 -12.92
N ILE A 234 -3.85 14.86 -13.48
CA ILE A 234 -3.69 13.63 -14.25
C ILE A 234 -3.75 14.00 -15.75
N PRO A 235 -2.69 13.73 -16.55
CA PRO A 235 -2.66 14.13 -17.96
C PRO A 235 -3.56 13.23 -18.83
N ASP A 236 -4.03 13.77 -19.96
CA ASP A 236 -4.89 13.08 -20.93
C ASP A 236 -4.23 11.88 -21.64
N THR A 237 -2.93 11.71 -21.44
CA THR A 237 -2.15 10.56 -21.92
C THR A 237 -2.38 9.30 -21.10
N VAL A 238 -2.88 9.43 -19.87
CA VAL A 238 -3.15 8.30 -18.98
C VAL A 238 -4.33 7.49 -19.50
N THR A 239 -4.08 6.20 -19.75
CA THR A 239 -5.09 5.22 -20.19
C THR A 239 -5.52 4.29 -19.06
N ASN A 240 -4.70 4.14 -18.02
CA ASN A 240 -4.97 3.25 -16.90
C ASN A 240 -4.64 3.92 -15.56
N ILE A 241 -5.56 3.75 -14.60
CA ILE A 241 -5.38 4.10 -13.20
C ILE A 241 -5.70 2.86 -12.39
N GLY A 242 -4.76 2.44 -11.55
CA GLY A 242 -4.88 1.24 -10.73
C GLY A 242 -5.90 1.40 -9.62
N GLN A 243 -6.42 0.27 -9.14
CA GLN A 243 -7.32 0.19 -7.98
C GLN A 243 -6.78 0.98 -6.79
N LYS A 244 -7.66 1.49 -5.92
CA LYS A 244 -7.29 2.17 -4.64
C LYS A 244 -6.27 3.30 -4.76
N SER A 245 -5.96 3.82 -5.96
CA SER A 245 -4.84 4.74 -6.14
C SER A 245 -5.00 6.03 -5.36
N PHE A 246 -6.22 6.49 -5.07
CA PHE A 246 -6.48 7.65 -4.23
C PHE A 246 -7.22 7.28 -2.94
N GLN A 247 -7.26 6.00 -2.56
CA GLN A 247 -7.96 5.57 -1.34
C GLN A 247 -7.44 6.37 -0.13
N ALA A 248 -8.37 6.89 0.68
CA ALA A 248 -8.10 7.67 1.88
C ALA A 248 -7.25 8.95 1.66
N CYS A 249 -7.27 9.53 0.45
CA CYS A 249 -6.81 10.90 0.21
C CYS A 249 -7.84 11.90 0.75
N SER A 250 -7.93 12.00 2.09
CA SER A 250 -9.02 12.69 2.77
C SER A 250 -9.09 14.20 2.51
N SER A 251 -8.03 14.85 2.04
CA SER A 251 -8.01 16.28 1.71
C SER A 251 -8.24 16.58 0.22
N LEU A 252 -8.33 15.56 -0.62
CA LEU A 252 -8.45 15.72 -2.07
C LEU A 252 -9.81 16.35 -2.39
N LYS A 253 -9.81 17.49 -3.08
CA LYS A 253 -11.03 18.30 -3.31
C LYS A 253 -11.67 18.03 -4.66
N GLU A 254 -10.86 18.01 -5.71
CA GLU A 254 -11.33 17.86 -7.09
C GLU A 254 -10.41 16.91 -7.87
N VAL A 255 -11.00 16.12 -8.77
CA VAL A 255 -10.25 15.29 -9.72
C VAL A 255 -10.95 15.27 -11.07
N ALA A 256 -10.19 15.45 -12.14
CA ALA A 256 -10.61 15.16 -13.51
C ALA A 256 -10.05 13.81 -13.94
N ILE A 257 -10.93 12.90 -14.37
CA ILE A 257 -10.53 11.60 -14.92
C ILE A 257 -10.21 11.78 -16.42
N PRO A 258 -9.03 11.35 -16.90
CA PRO A 258 -8.64 11.48 -18.31
C PRO A 258 -9.60 10.80 -19.27
N ALA A 259 -9.83 11.41 -20.44
CA ALA A 259 -10.81 10.93 -21.43
C ALA A 259 -10.56 9.50 -21.94
N LYS A 260 -9.31 9.02 -21.91
CA LYS A 260 -8.93 7.68 -22.37
C LYS A 260 -9.18 6.58 -21.33
N VAL A 261 -9.49 6.95 -20.08
CA VAL A 261 -9.84 5.99 -19.04
C VAL A 261 -11.28 5.53 -19.27
N THR A 262 -11.48 4.23 -19.41
CA THR A 262 -12.79 3.62 -19.72
C THR A 262 -13.47 2.96 -18.52
N ALA A 263 -12.77 2.85 -17.39
CA ALA A 263 -13.30 2.28 -16.16
C ALA A 263 -12.74 2.96 -14.91
N ILE A 264 -13.60 3.17 -13.92
CA ILE A 264 -13.20 3.53 -12.58
C ILE A 264 -12.94 2.23 -11.80
N PRO A 265 -11.71 1.94 -11.37
CA PRO A 265 -11.35 0.66 -10.76
C PRO A 265 -11.87 0.53 -9.33
N PHE A 266 -11.68 -0.66 -8.75
CA PHE A 266 -12.00 -0.95 -7.36
C PHE A 266 -11.44 0.12 -6.42
N GLY A 267 -12.31 0.72 -5.61
CA GLY A 267 -11.92 1.61 -4.51
C GLY A 267 -11.11 2.84 -4.89
N LEU A 268 -11.13 3.31 -6.15
CA LEU A 268 -10.23 4.37 -6.64
C LEU A 268 -10.14 5.57 -5.68
N PHE A 269 -11.29 6.08 -5.22
CA PHE A 269 -11.44 7.20 -4.31
C PHE A 269 -12.06 6.80 -2.97
N TRP A 270 -12.05 5.52 -2.59
CA TRP A 270 -12.68 5.10 -1.33
C TRP A 270 -12.11 5.91 -0.15
N ARG A 271 -13.00 6.54 0.65
CA ARG A 271 -12.67 7.43 1.78
C ARG A 271 -12.01 8.77 1.41
N CYS A 272 -12.22 9.29 0.20
CA CYS A 272 -11.89 10.69 -0.11
C CYS A 272 -12.99 11.62 0.41
N SER A 273 -13.05 11.83 1.73
CA SER A 273 -14.17 12.51 2.39
C SER A 273 -14.34 13.99 2.03
N ASN A 274 -13.30 14.67 1.54
CA ASN A 274 -13.40 16.05 1.04
C ASN A 274 -13.56 16.17 -0.48
N LEU A 275 -13.58 15.05 -1.21
CA LEU A 275 -13.76 15.06 -2.67
C LEU A 275 -15.16 15.60 -2.96
N ASN A 276 -15.23 16.80 -3.54
CA ASN A 276 -16.49 17.51 -3.77
C ASN A 276 -16.89 17.51 -5.25
N LYS A 277 -15.92 17.38 -6.16
CA LYS A 277 -16.13 17.41 -7.60
C LYS A 277 -15.31 16.34 -8.30
N VAL A 278 -15.98 15.52 -9.09
CA VAL A 278 -15.37 14.54 -9.98
C VAL A 278 -15.89 14.76 -11.38
N ALA A 279 -15.00 14.99 -12.33
CA ALA A 279 -15.35 14.99 -13.75
C ALA A 279 -15.12 13.58 -14.33
N LEU A 280 -16.23 12.90 -14.65
CA LEU A 280 -16.21 11.61 -15.35
C LEU A 280 -16.31 11.85 -16.86
N PRO A 281 -15.38 11.31 -17.68
CA PRO A 281 -15.48 11.44 -19.12
C PRO A 281 -16.60 10.57 -19.68
N ASP A 282 -17.09 10.94 -20.87
CA ASP A 282 -18.23 10.28 -21.52
C ASP A 282 -17.96 8.82 -21.92
N GLY A 283 -16.70 8.37 -21.93
CA GLY A 283 -16.27 7.01 -22.29
C GLY A 283 -16.20 6.00 -21.13
N ILE A 284 -16.58 6.38 -19.91
CA ILE A 284 -16.60 5.46 -18.76
C ILE A 284 -17.73 4.44 -18.91
N THR A 285 -17.36 3.16 -18.97
CA THR A 285 -18.30 2.03 -19.11
C THR A 285 -18.55 1.29 -17.80
N LYS A 286 -17.65 1.44 -16.83
CA LYS A 286 -17.69 0.69 -15.56
C LYS A 286 -17.26 1.53 -14.38
N VAL A 287 -18.02 1.42 -13.28
CA VAL A 287 -17.61 1.89 -11.96
C VAL A 287 -17.42 0.68 -11.06
N GLY A 288 -16.22 0.48 -10.52
CA GLY A 288 -15.86 -0.67 -9.70
C GLY A 288 -16.45 -0.62 -8.28
N ASN A 289 -16.34 -1.74 -7.57
CA ASN A 289 -16.78 -1.84 -6.18
C ASN A 289 -16.07 -0.79 -5.32
N TYR A 290 -16.80 -0.16 -4.40
CA TYR A 290 -16.31 0.87 -3.49
C TYR A 290 -15.64 2.08 -4.15
N ALA A 291 -15.73 2.25 -5.47
CA ALA A 291 -14.97 3.25 -6.23
C ALA A 291 -15.00 4.66 -5.63
N PHE A 292 -16.15 5.09 -5.13
CA PHE A 292 -16.39 6.38 -4.47
C PHE A 292 -16.98 6.22 -3.07
N ALA A 293 -16.90 5.03 -2.46
CA ALA A 293 -17.46 4.82 -1.13
C ALA A 293 -16.91 5.85 -0.12
N GLU A 294 -17.77 6.35 0.76
CA GLU A 294 -17.45 7.33 1.81
C GLU A 294 -16.92 8.69 1.26
N CYS A 295 -17.18 9.02 -0.01
CA CYS A 295 -16.96 10.37 -0.56
C CYS A 295 -18.16 11.29 -0.24
N SER A 296 -18.34 11.61 1.04
CA SER A 296 -19.59 12.22 1.55
C SER A 296 -19.92 13.60 0.98
N LYS A 297 -18.91 14.37 0.53
CA LYS A 297 -19.08 15.70 -0.08
C LYS A 297 -19.20 15.66 -1.61
N MET A 298 -19.05 14.49 -2.22
CA MET A 298 -18.96 14.38 -3.67
C MET A 298 -20.28 14.71 -4.34
N THR A 299 -20.22 15.62 -5.30
CA THR A 299 -21.30 15.89 -6.24
C THR A 299 -20.94 15.36 -7.62
N LEU A 300 -21.96 14.97 -8.39
CA LEU A 300 -21.83 14.55 -9.77
C LEU A 300 -22.96 15.20 -10.56
N GLN A 301 -22.67 15.77 -11.73
CA GLN A 301 -23.69 16.40 -12.57
C GLN A 301 -24.56 15.37 -13.30
N LYS A 302 -23.92 14.35 -13.89
CA LYS A 302 -24.57 13.28 -14.63
C LYS A 302 -23.68 12.04 -14.67
N PHE A 303 -24.28 10.88 -14.86
CA PHE A 303 -23.53 9.69 -15.26
C PHE A 303 -23.19 9.77 -16.77
N PRO A 304 -22.00 9.26 -17.17
CA PRO A 304 -21.65 9.05 -18.57
C PRO A 304 -22.68 8.17 -19.28
N GLN A 305 -23.08 8.52 -20.52
CA GLN A 305 -24.08 7.73 -21.24
C GLN A 305 -23.57 6.34 -21.66
N SER A 306 -22.25 6.15 -21.75
CA SER A 306 -21.64 4.84 -22.01
C SER A 306 -21.62 3.92 -20.78
N LEU A 307 -22.11 4.34 -19.62
CA LEU A 307 -22.01 3.57 -18.39
C LEU A 307 -22.87 2.30 -18.49
N ILE A 308 -22.24 1.13 -18.33
CA ILE A 308 -22.89 -0.18 -18.42
C ILE A 308 -23.04 -0.80 -17.03
N THR A 309 -22.02 -0.69 -16.18
CA THR A 309 -22.00 -1.42 -14.89
C THR A 309 -21.60 -0.54 -13.71
N ILE A 310 -22.24 -0.78 -12.56
CA ILE A 310 -21.92 -0.14 -11.28
C ILE A 310 -21.68 -1.24 -10.25
N GLY A 311 -20.52 -1.21 -9.60
CA GLY A 311 -20.09 -2.20 -8.62
C GLY A 311 -20.81 -2.09 -7.27
N ALA A 312 -20.66 -3.13 -6.45
CA ALA A 312 -21.19 -3.15 -5.09
C ALA A 312 -20.59 -2.01 -4.26
N TYR A 313 -21.45 -1.31 -3.51
CA TYR A 313 -21.07 -0.17 -2.68
C TYR A 313 -20.31 0.95 -3.39
N ALA A 314 -20.38 1.05 -4.72
CA ALA A 314 -19.62 2.01 -5.51
C ALA A 314 -19.75 3.45 -5.02
N PHE A 315 -20.96 3.87 -4.60
CA PHE A 315 -21.28 5.20 -4.09
C PHE A 315 -21.79 5.16 -2.64
N LYS A 316 -21.47 4.11 -1.87
CA LYS A 316 -21.92 3.98 -0.48
C LYS A 316 -21.58 5.26 0.32
N ASN A 317 -22.53 5.81 1.06
CA ASN A 317 -22.39 7.01 1.88
C ASN A 317 -21.95 8.28 1.10
N CYS A 318 -22.24 8.38 -0.20
CA CYS A 318 -22.06 9.62 -0.97
C CYS A 318 -23.23 10.59 -0.72
N LYS A 319 -23.27 11.17 0.48
CA LYS A 319 -24.41 11.94 1.01
C LYS A 319 -24.78 13.19 0.21
N ALA A 320 -23.86 13.75 -0.57
CA ALA A 320 -24.09 14.94 -1.39
C ALA A 320 -24.60 14.66 -2.82
N LEU A 321 -24.71 13.38 -3.22
CA LEU A 321 -25.27 13.03 -4.54
C LEU A 321 -26.77 13.28 -4.56
N LYS A 322 -27.23 14.08 -5.54
CA LYS A 322 -28.62 14.46 -5.72
C LYS A 322 -28.97 14.53 -7.20
N ASN A 323 -30.25 14.36 -7.54
CA ASN A 323 -30.80 14.58 -8.88
C ASN A 323 -30.11 13.78 -10.01
N LEU A 324 -29.60 12.57 -9.72
CA LEU A 324 -29.00 11.70 -10.72
C LEU A 324 -30.03 10.75 -11.34
N LYS A 325 -29.84 10.43 -12.62
CA LYS A 325 -30.59 9.40 -13.34
C LYS A 325 -29.60 8.41 -13.92
N LEU A 326 -29.90 7.11 -13.78
CA LEU A 326 -29.11 6.07 -14.43
C LEU A 326 -29.31 6.13 -15.95
N PRO A 327 -28.23 6.00 -16.76
CA PRO A 327 -28.35 5.77 -18.19
C PRO A 327 -29.18 4.53 -18.51
N LYS A 328 -29.81 4.52 -19.69
CA LYS A 328 -30.58 3.35 -20.13
C LYS A 328 -29.66 2.14 -20.28
N GLY A 329 -30.08 1.00 -19.73
CA GLY A 329 -29.36 -0.27 -19.89
C GLY A 329 -28.23 -0.52 -18.89
N VAL A 330 -28.04 0.34 -17.88
CA VAL A 330 -27.07 0.08 -16.80
C VAL A 330 -27.46 -1.18 -16.04
N LYS A 331 -26.79 -2.29 -16.33
CA LYS A 331 -26.92 -3.58 -15.66
C LYS A 331 -25.59 -4.35 -15.76
N PRO A 332 -25.10 -4.95 -14.66
CA PRO A 332 -25.67 -4.94 -13.30
C PRO A 332 -25.38 -3.65 -12.50
N VAL A 333 -26.28 -3.35 -11.56
CA VAL A 333 -26.01 -2.46 -10.42
C VAL A 333 -25.76 -3.34 -9.19
N GLY A 334 -24.59 -3.20 -8.59
CA GLY A 334 -24.17 -4.04 -7.48
C GLY A 334 -24.90 -3.72 -6.17
N ARG A 335 -24.98 -4.72 -5.30
CA ARG A 335 -25.60 -4.61 -3.97
C ARG A 335 -25.13 -3.37 -3.21
N GLY A 336 -26.08 -2.58 -2.72
CA GLY A 336 -25.82 -1.40 -1.90
C GLY A 336 -25.00 -0.32 -2.60
N ALA A 337 -24.95 -0.30 -3.94
CA ALA A 337 -24.21 0.69 -4.72
C ALA A 337 -24.46 2.12 -4.25
N PHE A 338 -25.70 2.45 -3.87
CA PHE A 338 -26.12 3.77 -3.41
C PHE A 338 -26.54 3.81 -1.92
N SER A 339 -26.20 2.79 -1.12
CA SER A 339 -26.56 2.73 0.30
C SER A 339 -26.05 3.97 1.06
N GLY A 340 -26.94 4.67 1.78
CA GLY A 340 -26.61 5.90 2.51
C GLY A 340 -26.45 7.14 1.63
N CYS A 341 -26.99 7.13 0.40
CA CYS A 341 -27.12 8.31 -0.45
C CYS A 341 -28.47 9.00 -0.20
N ASP A 342 -28.59 9.64 0.96
CA ASP A 342 -29.87 10.14 1.50
C ASP A 342 -30.59 11.19 0.61
N GLN A 343 -29.87 11.77 -0.35
CA GLN A 343 -30.33 12.82 -1.27
C GLN A 343 -30.68 12.28 -2.68
N LEU A 344 -30.52 10.97 -2.95
CA LEU A 344 -30.92 10.31 -4.21
C LEU A 344 -32.36 9.76 -4.18
N ARG A 345 -33.24 10.37 -3.37
CA ARG A 345 -34.63 9.94 -3.21
C ARG A 345 -35.33 9.84 -4.56
N GLY A 346 -35.94 8.69 -4.85
CA GLY A 346 -36.71 8.45 -6.07
C GLY A 346 -35.89 8.11 -7.32
N MET A 347 -34.58 7.88 -7.20
CA MET A 347 -33.80 7.29 -8.30
C MET A 347 -34.23 5.84 -8.51
N ASP A 348 -34.68 5.50 -9.72
CA ASP A 348 -34.98 4.11 -10.09
C ASP A 348 -33.67 3.32 -10.22
N VAL A 349 -33.46 2.37 -9.31
CA VAL A 349 -32.27 1.51 -9.27
C VAL A 349 -32.69 0.06 -9.52
N PRO A 350 -32.24 -0.56 -10.62
CA PRO A 350 -32.53 -1.96 -10.89
C PRO A 350 -31.96 -2.86 -9.78
N GLY A 351 -32.84 -3.49 -8.99
CA GLY A 351 -32.49 -4.65 -8.16
C GLY A 351 -32.22 -4.44 -6.67
N ASP A 352 -32.31 -3.24 -6.07
CA ASP A 352 -32.66 -3.04 -4.64
C ASP A 352 -32.84 -1.55 -4.25
N THR A 353 -33.68 -1.37 -3.22
CA THR A 353 -34.15 -0.17 -2.52
C THR A 353 -33.05 0.83 -2.11
N THR A 354 -33.18 2.08 -2.57
CA THR A 354 -32.35 3.25 -2.23
C THR A 354 -32.63 3.81 -0.84
#